data_AF-A0A925EVW6-F1
#
_entry.id   AF-A0A925EVW6-F1
#
_cell.length_a   1.000
_cell.length_b   1.000
_cell.length_c   1.000
_cell.angle_alpha   90.00
_cell.angle_beta   90.00
_cell.angle_gamma   90.00
#
_symmetry.space_group_name_H-M   'P 1'
#
loop_
_entity.id
_entity.type
_entity.pdbx_description
1 polymer ?
#
loop_
_entity_poly.entity_id
_entity_poly.type
_entity_poly.pdbx_seq_one_letter_code
_entity_poly.pdbx_strand_id
1 'polypeptide(L)'
;MKLSTTYYDLKGDRSVWLIVALLSLFSLLIVYSTSGSEAYKYNATHGTEYYLVRQLMFIVSGMMLVYTAYRLHYIQYAKLAPILMVIAVPLLVYTALFGSKINDASRWIMIPILDLSFQTSDFAKIALIIFVARALATRQDYIKEFRGAFVPIIVPVILIC
;
A
#
# COMPACT_ATOMS: atom_id res chain seq x y z
N MET A 1 18.84 -30.27 -9.27
CA MET A 1 19.37 -30.03 -7.90
C MET A 1 20.01 -28.64 -7.77
N LYS A 2 19.31 -27.58 -8.21
CA LYS A 2 19.69 -26.15 -8.00
C LYS A 2 18.52 -25.30 -7.51
N LEU A 3 17.34 -25.90 -7.43
CA LEU A 3 16.16 -25.22 -6.95
C LEU A 3 16.30 -24.97 -5.45
N SER A 4 16.63 -25.97 -4.61
CA SER A 4 16.60 -25.85 -3.14
C SER A 4 17.51 -24.78 -2.53
N THR A 5 18.60 -24.38 -3.18
CA THR A 5 19.53 -23.37 -2.61
C THR A 5 18.92 -21.97 -2.63
N THR A 6 18.09 -21.65 -3.64
CA THR A 6 17.31 -20.39 -3.66
C THR A 6 16.24 -20.36 -2.56
N TYR A 7 15.81 -21.52 -2.04
CA TYR A 7 14.76 -21.64 -1.01
C TYR A 7 15.24 -21.33 0.41
N TYR A 8 16.56 -21.31 0.67
CA TYR A 8 17.12 -21.03 2.00
C TYR A 8 17.55 -19.56 2.22
N ASP A 9 17.77 -18.80 1.13
CA ASP A 9 18.20 -17.40 1.21
C ASP A 9 17.05 -16.39 1.37
N LEU A 10 15.80 -16.84 1.20
CA LEU A 10 14.62 -16.10 1.62
C LEU A 10 14.40 -16.35 3.12
N LYS A 11 15.11 -15.63 4.00
CA LYS A 11 14.81 -15.51 5.46
C LYS A 11 13.38 -15.03 5.80
N GLY A 12 12.46 -14.94 4.83
CA GLY A 12 11.06 -14.60 5.04
C GLY A 12 10.23 -15.85 5.31
N ASP A 13 9.26 -15.76 6.22
CA ASP A 13 8.37 -16.87 6.55
C ASP A 13 7.69 -17.43 5.29
N ARG A 14 7.95 -18.71 5.01
CA ARG A 14 7.47 -19.43 3.83
C ARG A 14 5.95 -19.36 3.70
N SER A 15 5.25 -19.34 4.82
CA SER A 15 3.79 -19.30 4.87
C SER A 15 3.26 -18.00 4.27
N VAL A 16 3.92 -16.87 4.54
CA VAL A 16 3.53 -15.55 4.05
C VAL A 16 3.68 -15.48 2.53
N TRP A 17 4.80 -15.96 1.98
CA TRP A 17 5.01 -15.99 0.53
C TRP A 17 3.97 -16.85 -0.19
N LEU A 18 3.60 -17.99 0.39
CA LEU A 18 2.55 -18.87 -0.17
C LEU A 18 1.19 -18.18 -0.17
N ILE A 19 0.81 -17.53 0.94
CA ILE A 19 -0.45 -16.81 1.06
C ILE A 19 -0.53 -15.66 0.04
N VAL A 20 0.54 -14.87 -0.11
CA VAL A 20 0.60 -13.77 -1.08
C VAL A 20 0.45 -14.30 -2.52
N ALA A 21 1.15 -15.38 -2.87
CA ALA A 21 1.04 -15.98 -4.19
C ALA A 21 -0.39 -16.49 -4.46
N LEU A 22 -1.02 -17.16 -3.49
CA LEU A 22 -2.38 -17.69 -3.62
C LEU A 22 -3.40 -16.56 -3.77
N LEU A 23 -3.33 -15.52 -2.94
CA LEU A 23 -4.20 -14.34 -3.03
C LEU A 23 -4.05 -13.61 -4.36
N SER A 24 -2.82 -13.50 -4.89
CA SER A 24 -2.57 -12.87 -6.20
C SER A 24 -3.21 -13.67 -7.35
N LEU A 25 -3.18 -15.00 -7.28
CA LEU A 25 -3.80 -15.87 -8.28
C LEU A 25 -5.32 -15.80 -8.20
N PHE A 26 -5.89 -15.78 -7.00
CA PHE A 26 -7.32 -15.59 -6.79
C PHE A 26 -7.80 -14.23 -7.31
N SER A 27 -7.00 -13.18 -7.12
CA SER A 27 -7.26 -11.84 -7.65
C SER A 27 -7.34 -11.85 -9.19
N LEU A 28 -6.42 -12.53 -9.89
CA LEU A 28 -6.49 -12.70 -11.35
C LEU A 28 -7.77 -13.40 -11.80
N LEU A 29 -8.18 -14.45 -11.11
CA LEU A 29 -9.41 -15.19 -11.42
C LEU A 29 -10.66 -14.31 -11.29
N ILE A 30 -10.76 -13.53 -10.22
CA ILE A 30 -11.89 -12.61 -10.01
C ILE A 30 -11.92 -11.53 -11.09
N VAL A 31 -10.77 -10.93 -11.39
CA VAL A 31 -10.68 -9.87 -12.40
C VAL A 31 -11.03 -10.41 -13.77
N TYR A 32 -10.55 -11.59 -14.15
CA TYR A 32 -10.92 -12.21 -15.42
C TYR A 32 -12.43 -12.48 -15.51
N SER A 33 -13.02 -13.02 -14.44
CA SER A 33 -14.47 -13.30 -14.36
C SER A 33 -15.32 -12.01 -14.50
N THR A 34 -14.90 -10.92 -13.86
CA THR A 34 -15.67 -9.67 -13.83
C THR A 34 -15.46 -8.82 -15.09
N SER A 35 -14.24 -8.83 -15.63
CA SER A 35 -13.88 -8.04 -16.84
C SER A 35 -14.66 -8.47 -18.07
N GLY A 36 -15.09 -9.73 -18.14
CA GLY A 36 -15.99 -10.20 -19.20
C GLY A 36 -17.33 -9.48 -19.22
N SER A 37 -17.87 -9.08 -18.07
CA SER A 37 -19.15 -8.37 -17.98
C SER A 37 -19.04 -6.87 -18.30
N GLU A 38 -17.91 -6.25 -17.95
CA GLU A 38 -17.65 -4.83 -18.23
C GLU A 38 -17.24 -4.58 -19.69
N ALA A 39 -16.49 -5.50 -20.30
CA ALA A 39 -16.17 -5.44 -21.73
C ALA A 39 -17.41 -5.55 -22.64
N TYR A 40 -18.45 -6.26 -22.18
CA TYR A 40 -19.75 -6.34 -22.85
C TYR A 40 -20.62 -5.09 -22.67
N LYS A 41 -20.49 -4.37 -21.55
CA LYS A 41 -21.27 -3.15 -21.26
C LYS A 41 -20.71 -1.88 -21.93
N TYR A 42 -19.38 -1.78 -22.09
CA TYR A 42 -18.72 -0.53 -22.50
C TYR A 42 -18.35 -0.41 -23.99
N ASN A 43 -18.86 -1.28 -24.86
CA ASN A 43 -18.65 -1.25 -26.32
C ASN A 43 -17.16 -1.18 -26.76
N ALA A 44 -16.56 -2.37 -26.94
CA ALA A 44 -15.71 -2.69 -28.09
C ALA A 44 -14.52 -1.77 -28.45
N THR A 45 -13.81 -1.15 -27.50
CA THR A 45 -12.54 -0.44 -27.82
C THR A 45 -11.29 -1.18 -27.33
N HIS A 46 -11.40 -1.96 -26.25
CA HIS A 46 -10.30 -2.79 -25.74
C HIS A 46 -10.82 -4.18 -25.37
N GLY A 47 -10.17 -5.23 -25.85
CA GLY A 47 -10.51 -6.62 -25.51
C GLY A 47 -10.35 -6.89 -24.01
N THR A 48 -10.94 -7.99 -23.54
CA THR A 48 -10.76 -8.53 -22.17
C THR A 48 -9.28 -8.66 -21.76
N GLU A 49 -8.39 -8.81 -22.74
CA GLU A 49 -6.94 -8.83 -22.60
C GLU A 49 -6.37 -7.57 -21.92
N TYR A 50 -6.93 -6.39 -22.16
CA TYR A 50 -6.42 -5.13 -21.60
C TYR A 50 -6.50 -5.10 -20.07
N TYR A 51 -7.64 -5.51 -19.50
CA TYR A 51 -7.83 -5.58 -18.05
C TYR A 51 -6.97 -6.65 -17.39
N LEU A 52 -6.79 -7.79 -18.07
CA LEU A 52 -5.92 -8.87 -17.64
C LEU A 52 -4.44 -8.43 -17.57
N VAL A 53 -3.95 -7.76 -18.63
CA VAL A 53 -2.58 -7.22 -18.69
C VAL A 53 -2.37 -6.16 -17.62
N ARG A 54 -3.35 -5.27 -17.42
CA ARG A 54 -3.29 -4.25 -16.35
C ARG A 54 -3.22 -4.88 -14.97
N GLN A 55 -4.03 -5.91 -14.70
CA GLN A 55 -4.00 -6.63 -13.43
C GLN A 55 -2.67 -7.37 -13.21
N LEU A 56 -2.11 -7.99 -14.25
CA LEU A 56 -0.79 -8.61 -14.20
C LEU A 56 0.30 -7.59 -13.87
N MET A 57 0.27 -6.40 -14.50
CA MET A 57 1.21 -5.32 -14.17
C MET A 57 1.10 -4.91 -12.69
N PHE A 58 -0.11 -4.78 -12.15
CA PHE A 58 -0.31 -4.49 -10.73
C PHE A 58 0.26 -5.58 -9.83
N ILE A 59 0.02 -6.86 -10.13
CA ILE A 59 0.55 -7.98 -9.33
C ILE A 59 2.07 -8.03 -9.37
N VAL A 60 2.68 -7.87 -10.55
CA VAL A 60 4.14 -7.84 -10.70
C VAL A 60 4.74 -6.66 -9.93
N SER A 61 4.14 -5.47 -10.05
CA SER A 61 4.59 -4.29 -9.30
C SER A 61 4.45 -4.47 -7.78
N GLY A 62 3.34 -5.07 -7.32
CA GLY A 62 3.10 -5.39 -5.92
C GLY A 62 4.10 -6.42 -5.37
N MET A 63 4.39 -7.47 -6.12
CA MET A 63 5.42 -8.46 -5.76
C MET A 63 6.81 -7.82 -5.65
N MET A 64 7.15 -6.92 -6.58
CA MET A 64 8.41 -6.18 -6.53
C MET A 64 8.49 -5.26 -5.29
N LEU A 65 7.39 -4.60 -4.92
CA LEU A 65 7.29 -3.80 -3.71
C LEU A 65 7.44 -4.65 -2.44
N VAL A 66 6.79 -5.82 -2.37
CA VAL A 66 6.95 -6.75 -1.22
C VAL A 66 8.39 -7.23 -1.10
N TYR A 67 9.03 -7.58 -2.22
CA TYR A 67 10.41 -8.06 -2.23
C TYR A 67 11.41 -6.98 -1.76
N THR A 68 11.26 -5.75 -2.27
CA THR A 68 12.09 -4.62 -1.84
C THR A 68 11.82 -4.25 -0.38
N ALA A 69 10.56 -4.27 0.05
CA ALA A 69 10.20 -3.99 1.42
C ALA A 69 10.79 -4.99 2.41
N TYR A 70 10.81 -6.28 2.03
CA TYR A 70 11.43 -7.37 2.79
C TYR A 70 12.95 -7.24 2.93
N ARG A 71 13.65 -6.68 1.94
CA ARG A 71 15.10 -6.46 1.97
C ARG A 71 15.51 -5.33 2.93
N LEU A 72 14.63 -4.39 3.22
CA LEU A 72 14.90 -3.22 4.04
C LEU A 72 14.82 -3.54 5.54
N HIS A 73 15.79 -3.06 6.31
CA HIS A 73 15.84 -3.33 7.74
C HIS A 73 14.82 -2.46 8.51
N TYR A 74 14.13 -3.03 9.49
CA TYR A 74 13.08 -2.33 10.27
C TYR A 74 13.56 -1.01 10.91
N ILE A 75 14.84 -0.93 11.30
CA ILE A 75 15.45 0.30 11.85
C ILE A 75 15.43 1.45 10.83
N GLN A 76 15.60 1.17 9.53
CA GLN A 76 15.58 2.20 8.49
C GLN A 76 14.17 2.79 8.34
N TYR A 77 13.13 1.95 8.40
CA TYR A 77 11.74 2.42 8.41
C TYR A 77 11.45 3.29 9.63
N ALA A 78 11.93 2.91 10.81
CA ALA A 78 11.78 3.71 12.03
C ALA A 78 12.44 5.09 11.92
N LYS A 79 13.57 5.22 11.20
CA LYS A 79 14.21 6.53 10.95
C LYS A 79 13.45 7.37 9.92
N LEU A 80 12.83 6.73 8.92
CA LEU A 80 12.07 7.39 7.86
C LEU A 80 10.66 7.82 8.30
N ALA A 81 10.11 7.22 9.36
CA ALA A 81 8.75 7.47 9.84
C ALA A 81 8.33 8.95 9.98
N PRO A 82 9.12 9.83 10.66
CA PRO A 82 8.73 11.25 10.77
C PRO A 82 8.74 11.97 9.41
N ILE A 83 9.66 11.61 8.51
CA ILE A 83 9.73 12.19 7.16
C ILE A 83 8.51 11.77 6.35
N LEU A 84 8.15 10.49 6.40
CA LEU A 84 6.96 9.95 5.73
C LEU A 84 5.67 10.64 6.21
N MET A 85 5.55 10.94 7.51
CA MET A 85 4.42 11.69 8.06
C MET A 85 4.36 13.14 7.57
N VAL A 86 5.50 13.83 7.55
CA VAL A 86 5.59 15.22 7.04
C VAL A 86 5.26 15.28 5.56
N ILE A 87 5.50 14.22 4.78
CA ILE A 87 5.10 14.12 3.38
C ILE A 87 3.62 13.73 3.25
N ALA A 88 3.13 12.80 4.07
CA ALA A 88 1.77 12.29 4.00
C ALA A 88 0.70 13.36 4.30
N VAL A 89 0.94 14.24 5.28
CA VAL A 89 -0.03 15.27 5.70
C VAL A 89 -0.29 16.29 4.57
N PRO A 90 0.71 16.95 3.97
CA PRO A 90 0.49 17.84 2.83
C PRO A 90 -0.13 17.11 1.64
N LEU A 91 0.24 15.85 1.41
CA LEU A 91 -0.29 15.06 0.31
C LEU A 91 -1.79 14.76 0.50
N LEU A 92 -2.23 14.47 1.73
CA LEU A 92 -3.64 14.34 2.09
C LEU A 92 -4.42 15.64 1.89
N VAL A 93 -3.87 16.77 2.37
CA VAL A 93 -4.47 18.10 2.20
C VAL A 93 -4.59 18.43 0.71
N TYR A 94 -3.54 18.17 -0.07
CA TYR A 94 -3.55 18.36 -1.51
C TYR A 94 -4.65 17.54 -2.18
N THR A 95 -4.83 16.28 -1.80
CA THR A 95 -5.95 15.48 -2.34
C THR A 95 -7.32 15.94 -1.92
N ALA A 96 -7.48 16.39 -0.68
CA ALA A 96 -8.76 16.92 -0.24
C ALA A 96 -9.18 18.15 -1.07
N LEU A 97 -8.22 18.98 -1.45
CA LEU A 97 -8.44 20.23 -2.19
C LEU A 97 -8.47 20.07 -3.72
N PHE A 98 -7.58 19.25 -4.28
CA PHE A 98 -7.34 19.11 -5.74
C PHE A 98 -7.61 17.70 -6.27
N GLY A 99 -8.11 16.78 -5.44
CA GLY A 99 -8.45 15.42 -5.86
C GLY A 99 -9.51 15.43 -6.97
N SER A 100 -9.26 14.65 -8.02
CA SER A 100 -10.20 14.46 -9.12
C SER A 100 -11.52 13.93 -8.57
N LYS A 101 -12.63 14.63 -8.86
CA LYS A 101 -13.99 14.18 -8.54
C LYS A 101 -14.42 13.09 -9.52
N ILE A 102 -13.97 11.86 -9.29
CA ILE A 102 -14.62 10.70 -9.90
C ILE A 102 -15.78 10.33 -8.96
N ASN A 103 -17.01 10.59 -9.40
CA ASN A 103 -18.25 10.33 -8.64
C ASN A 103 -18.37 11.05 -7.28
N ASP A 104 -18.30 12.39 -7.29
CA ASP A 104 -18.61 13.27 -6.14
C ASP A 104 -17.72 13.15 -4.87
N ALA A 105 -16.66 12.34 -4.89
CA ALA A 105 -15.66 12.28 -3.81
C ALA A 105 -14.25 12.51 -4.35
N SER A 106 -13.64 13.65 -4.01
CA SER A 106 -12.27 14.06 -4.35
C SER A 106 -11.21 13.23 -3.62
N ARG A 107 -11.14 11.92 -3.89
CA ARG A 107 -10.28 10.98 -3.13
C ARG A 107 -9.12 10.37 -3.93
N TRP A 108 -9.00 10.70 -5.21
CA TRP A 108 -8.00 10.12 -6.09
C TRP A 108 -7.20 11.20 -6.81
N ILE A 109 -5.87 11.09 -6.75
CA ILE A 109 -5.01 11.82 -7.68
C ILE A 109 -4.92 10.95 -8.93
N MET A 110 -5.53 11.40 -10.00
CA MET A 110 -5.29 10.81 -11.31
C MET A 110 -3.95 11.35 -11.79
N ILE A 111 -2.98 10.47 -12.01
CA ILE A 111 -1.69 10.86 -12.60
C ILE A 111 -1.90 10.79 -14.12
N PRO A 112 -2.03 11.94 -14.83
CA PRO A 112 -2.45 11.97 -16.23
C PRO A 112 -1.46 11.29 -17.19
N ILE A 113 -0.22 11.06 -16.75
CA ILE A 113 0.85 10.43 -17.54
C ILE A 113 0.75 8.89 -17.52
N LEU A 114 0.17 8.31 -16.47
CA LEU A 114 0.15 6.86 -16.24
C LEU A 114 -1.25 6.24 -16.28
N ASP A 115 -2.31 7.05 -16.37
CA ASP A 115 -3.71 6.63 -16.19
C ASP A 115 -3.91 5.79 -14.89
N LEU A 116 -3.05 6.07 -13.90
CA LEU A 116 -3.04 5.43 -12.59
C LEU A 116 -3.68 6.38 -11.59
N SER A 117 -4.62 5.83 -10.85
CA SER A 117 -5.28 6.50 -9.74
C SER A 117 -4.48 6.21 -8.46
N PHE A 118 -3.76 7.21 -7.96
CA PHE A 118 -3.00 7.07 -6.71
C PHE A 118 -3.85 7.54 -5.53
N GLN A 119 -4.05 6.64 -4.57
CA GLN A 119 -4.79 6.92 -3.35
C GLN A 119 -3.84 7.34 -2.24
N THR A 120 -3.89 8.63 -1.89
CA THR A 120 -3.00 9.22 -0.88
C THR A 120 -3.27 8.74 0.53
N SER A 121 -4.51 8.31 0.83
CA SER A 121 -4.85 7.71 2.11
C SER A 121 -4.14 6.39 2.36
N ASP A 122 -3.86 5.58 1.34
CA ASP A 122 -3.15 4.31 1.55
C ASP A 122 -1.67 4.54 1.86
N PHE A 123 -1.06 5.55 1.24
CA PHE A 123 0.26 6.01 1.63
C PHE A 123 0.28 6.55 3.07
N ALA A 124 -0.71 7.36 3.44
CA ALA A 124 -0.81 7.92 4.79
C ALA A 124 -1.01 6.86 5.88
N LYS A 125 -1.81 5.81 5.62
CA LYS A 125 -1.96 4.67 6.54
C LYS A 125 -0.62 3.97 6.81
N ILE A 126 0.17 3.71 5.78
CA ILE A 126 1.49 3.07 5.94
C ILE A 126 2.42 3.99 6.75
N ALA A 127 2.48 5.28 6.42
CA ALA A 127 3.28 6.27 7.16
C ALA A 127 2.87 6.34 8.65
N LEU A 128 1.57 6.32 8.93
CA LEU A 128 1.01 6.34 10.27
C LEU A 128 1.37 5.08 11.05
N ILE A 129 1.22 3.88 10.47
CA ILE A 129 1.57 2.62 11.16
C ILE A 129 3.05 2.62 11.58
N ILE A 130 3.94 3.04 10.68
CA ILE A 130 5.39 3.09 10.95
C ILE A 130 5.70 4.15 12.02
N PHE A 131 5.05 5.32 11.94
CA PHE A 131 5.22 6.39 12.93
C PHE A 131 4.76 5.97 14.32
N VAL A 132 3.58 5.36 14.41
CA VAL A 132 3.01 4.84 15.66
C VAL A 132 3.93 3.76 16.23
N ALA A 133 4.35 2.78 15.44
CA ALA A 133 5.26 1.72 15.89
C ALA A 133 6.58 2.29 16.46
N ARG A 134 7.18 3.29 15.79
CA ARG A 134 8.37 4.00 16.28
C ARG A 134 8.10 4.78 17.57
N ALA A 135 6.98 5.50 17.64
CA ALA A 135 6.61 6.30 18.80
C ALA A 135 6.43 5.42 20.03
N LEU A 136 5.76 4.26 19.90
CA LEU A 136 5.65 3.27 20.96
C LEU A 136 7.02 2.71 21.37
N ALA A 137 7.85 2.30 20.41
CA ALA A 137 9.17 1.73 20.70
C ALA A 137 10.12 2.71 21.41
N THR A 138 10.04 4.01 21.10
CA THR A 138 10.91 5.03 21.72
C THR A 138 10.40 5.50 23.09
N ARG A 139 9.09 5.39 23.33
CA ARG A 139 8.43 5.82 24.59
C ARG A 139 8.16 4.66 25.54
N GLN A 140 8.77 3.49 25.29
CA GLN A 140 8.50 2.25 26.03
C GLN A 140 8.83 2.38 27.53
N ASP A 141 9.80 3.22 27.90
CA ASP A 141 10.19 3.47 29.29
C ASP A 141 9.18 4.34 30.08
N TYR A 142 8.34 5.11 29.38
CA TYR A 142 7.32 6.00 29.98
C TYR A 142 5.90 5.43 29.89
N ILE A 143 5.75 4.13 29.61
CA ILE A 143 4.44 3.47 29.43
C ILE A 143 3.50 3.65 30.63
N LYS A 144 4.02 3.87 31.83
CA LYS A 144 3.22 4.10 33.04
C LYS A 144 2.55 5.47 33.06
N GLU A 145 2.97 6.41 32.20
CA GLU A 145 2.46 7.78 32.15
C GLU A 145 1.57 7.97 30.91
N PHE A 146 0.29 7.59 31.06
CA PHE A 146 -0.72 7.58 29.99
C PHE A 146 -0.82 8.92 29.23
N ARG A 147 -0.57 10.06 29.88
CA ARG A 147 -0.63 11.38 29.23
C ARG A 147 0.58 11.67 28.32
N GLY A 148 1.77 11.14 28.63
CA GLY A 148 3.00 11.45 27.90
C GLY A 148 3.20 10.59 26.64
N ALA A 149 2.77 9.33 26.69
CA ALA A 149 2.92 8.40 25.57
C ALA A 149 1.75 8.43 24.58
N PHE A 150 0.51 8.63 25.06
CA PHE A 150 -0.70 8.40 24.27
C PHE A 150 -1.12 9.63 23.44
N VAL A 151 -0.90 10.85 23.95
CA VAL A 151 -1.21 12.11 23.25
C VAL A 151 -0.46 12.28 21.93
N PRO A 152 0.88 12.10 21.84
CA PRO A 152 1.60 12.27 20.57
C PRO A 152 1.28 11.18 19.53
N ILE A 153 0.63 10.08 19.93
CA ILE A 153 0.18 9.01 19.05
C ILE A 153 -1.22 9.31 18.52
N ILE A 154 -2.15 9.76 19.37
CA ILE A 154 -3.54 10.03 18.98
C ILE A 154 -3.66 11.22 18.01
N VAL A 155 -2.89 12.29 18.23
CA VAL A 155 -2.95 13.49 17.38
C VAL A 155 -2.76 13.18 15.88
N PRO A 156 -1.69 12.49 15.45
CA PRO A 156 -1.53 12.14 14.04
C PRO A 156 -2.56 11.13 13.54
N VAL A 157 -3.15 10.30 14.42
CA VAL A 157 -4.22 9.37 14.05
C VAL A 157 -5.51 10.11 13.72
N ILE A 158 -5.93 11.05 14.57
CA ILE A 158 -7.13 11.88 14.31
C ILE A 158 -6.93 12.79 13.10
N LEU A 159 -5.70 13.19 12.81
CA LEU A 159 -5.41 14.08 11.66
C LEU A 159 -5.48 13.32 10.32
N ILE A 160 -5.21 12.01 10.33
CA ILE A 160 -5.17 11.18 9.11
C ILE A 160 -6.49 10.40 8.88
N CYS A 161 -7.18 10.00 9.95
CA CYS A 161 -8.43 9.24 9.92
C CYS A 161 -9.65 10.17 10.02
#